data_AF-A0A1X0A5T6-F1
#
_entry.id   AF-A0A1X0A5T6-F1
#
_cell.length_a   1.000
_cell.length_b   1.000
_cell.length_c   1.000
_cell.angle_alpha   90.00
_cell.angle_beta   90.00
_cell.angle_gamma   90.00
#
_symmetry.space_group_name_H-M   'P 1'
#
loop_
_entity.id
_entity.type
_entity.pdbx_description
1 polymer ?
#
loop_
_entity_poly.entity_id
_entity_poly.type
_entity_poly.pdbx_seq_one_letter_code
_entity_poly.pdbx_strand_id
1 'polypeptide(L)'
;MSFVATAPQLLSVAAEQAGGIGSAIGAASAAAAAPTIGLLAAAEDEVSAAVAALFGSHAQNYQVLSSQAAAFHDRFVEALRNSAGWYAAAEAANANPLQCLLDAINAPTQTLLGRPLIGNGADAVSPGRGGGDGGLLYGNGGAGYTSTTAGVAGTRGGNAGLIGAGGRGGGGGAGAMGGGGGNGGWLYGAGGNGGQGGAGAMGGAGGNALLIGNGGAGGAGGDGASGAAGVNPTQHVTQPDATPGGAGSPLTGTGGGAGTNGIAGQTGGAGAAGATGIGGGGGGGAGGAGGDGAPGGAGGAGGDANG
;
A
#
# COMPACT_ATOMS: atom_id res chain seq x y z
N MET A 1 24.07 21.00 -1.50
CA MET A 1 22.93 21.69 -0.87
C MET A 1 22.45 20.83 0.28
N SER A 2 22.22 21.41 1.46
CA SER A 2 21.67 20.70 2.63
C SER A 2 20.16 20.61 2.45
N PHE A 3 19.60 19.40 2.43
CA PHE A 3 18.15 19.21 2.45
C PHE A 3 17.70 19.18 3.91
N VAL A 4 16.79 20.07 4.28
CA VAL A 4 16.15 20.06 5.59
C VAL A 4 14.93 19.13 5.48
N ALA A 5 15.00 17.99 6.17
CA ALA A 5 13.86 17.07 6.29
C ALA A 5 13.22 17.25 7.67
N THR A 6 11.94 17.60 7.69
CA THR A 6 11.14 17.72 8.93
C THR A 6 9.95 16.77 8.86
N ALA A 7 9.51 16.28 10.01
CA ALA A 7 8.30 15.48 10.14
C ALA A 7 7.28 16.24 11.00
N PRO A 8 6.47 17.14 10.42
CA PRO A 8 5.55 18.01 11.17
C PRO A 8 4.62 17.24 12.12
N GLN A 9 4.17 16.05 11.70
CA GLN A 9 3.30 15.17 12.48
C GLN A 9 4.01 14.60 13.73
N LEU A 10 5.32 14.33 13.65
CA LEU A 10 6.07 13.88 14.83
C LEU A 10 6.27 15.04 15.82
N LEU A 11 6.46 16.27 15.33
CA LEU A 11 6.58 17.45 16.17
C LEU A 11 5.26 17.76 16.90
N SER A 12 4.10 17.61 16.25
CA SER A 12 2.80 17.82 16.91
C SER A 12 2.56 16.80 18.03
N VAL A 13 2.87 15.52 17.78
CA VAL A 13 2.78 14.46 18.80
C VAL A 13 3.73 14.75 19.96
N ALA A 14 4.98 15.14 19.67
CA ALA A 14 5.94 15.50 20.71
C ALA A 14 5.46 16.69 21.56
N ALA A 15 4.83 17.70 20.97
CA ALA A 15 4.27 18.83 21.68
C ALA A 15 3.09 18.43 22.60
N GLU A 16 2.25 17.49 22.15
CA GLU A 16 1.18 16.93 23.00
C GLU A 16 1.74 16.17 24.20
N GLN A 17 2.73 15.29 23.98
CA GLN A 17 3.38 14.54 25.06
C GLN A 17 4.06 15.49 26.06
N ALA A 18 4.76 16.52 25.56
CA ALA A 18 5.37 17.54 26.40
C ALA A 18 4.32 18.30 27.24
N GLY A 19 3.18 18.67 26.65
CA GLY A 19 2.06 19.27 27.40
C GLY A 19 1.50 18.35 28.50
N GLY A 20 1.42 17.05 28.23
CA GLY A 20 1.03 16.03 29.22
C GLY A 20 2.01 15.95 30.39
N ILE A 21 3.32 15.96 30.11
CA ILE A 21 4.37 15.98 31.14
C ILE A 21 4.26 17.25 32.00
N GLY A 22 4.09 18.42 31.38
CA GLY A 22 3.92 19.69 32.09
C GLY A 22 2.73 19.66 33.05
N SER A 23 1.59 19.14 32.58
CA SER A 23 0.38 18.96 33.40
C SER A 23 0.63 18.01 34.59
N ALA A 24 1.29 16.88 34.36
CA ALA A 24 1.59 15.90 35.41
C ALA A 24 2.52 16.48 36.48
N ILE A 25 3.56 17.22 36.07
CA ILE A 25 4.48 17.91 36.99
C ILE A 25 3.72 18.97 37.78
N GLY A 26 2.91 19.80 37.13
CA GLY A 26 2.10 20.83 37.80
C GLY A 26 1.16 20.25 38.86
N ALA A 27 0.47 19.14 38.53
CA ALA A 27 -0.39 18.43 39.47
C ALA A 27 0.39 17.85 40.67
N ALA A 28 1.57 17.27 40.43
CA ALA A 28 2.43 16.74 41.48
C ALA A 28 2.98 17.86 42.40
N SER A 29 3.43 18.98 41.83
CA SER A 29 3.88 20.15 42.59
C SER A 29 2.76 20.74 43.44
N ALA A 30 1.53 20.80 42.91
CA ALA A 30 0.36 21.29 43.64
C ALA A 30 -0.02 20.34 44.79
N ALA A 31 -0.03 19.02 44.56
CA ALA A 31 -0.33 18.03 45.59
C ALA A 31 0.70 18.04 46.74
N ALA A 32 1.97 18.30 46.43
CA ALA A 32 3.04 18.39 47.41
C ALA A 32 3.03 19.70 48.24
N ALA A 33 2.30 20.74 47.82
CA ALA A 33 2.38 22.07 48.44
C ALA A 33 1.99 22.08 49.92
N ALA A 34 0.79 21.59 50.25
CA ALA A 34 0.29 21.58 51.63
C ALA A 34 1.18 20.80 52.61
N PRO A 35 1.56 19.53 52.35
CA PRO A 35 2.36 18.75 53.30
C PRO A 35 3.81 19.26 53.45
N THR A 36 4.36 19.99 52.47
CA THR A 36 5.73 20.50 52.54
C THR A 36 5.82 21.90 53.16
N ILE A 37 4.81 22.75 52.96
CA ILE A 37 4.75 24.08 53.59
C ILE A 37 4.29 23.99 55.05
N GLY A 38 3.36 23.09 55.35
CA GLY A 38 2.78 22.89 56.68
C GLY A 38 3.54 21.90 57.58
N LEU A 39 4.86 21.74 57.38
CA LEU A 39 5.66 20.78 58.15
C LEU A 39 5.66 21.17 59.64
N LEU A 40 5.33 20.21 60.51
CA LEU A 40 5.31 20.40 61.96
C LEU A 40 6.70 20.14 62.56
N ALA A 41 7.03 20.84 63.64
CA ALA A 41 8.25 20.60 64.43
C ALA A 41 8.20 19.20 65.05
N ALA A 42 9.34 18.49 65.05
CA ALA A 42 9.42 17.12 65.57
C ALA A 42 9.36 17.05 67.11
N ALA A 43 9.77 18.13 67.79
CA ALA A 43 9.67 18.33 69.23
C ALA A 43 9.48 19.82 69.55
N GLU A 44 9.19 20.14 70.82
CA GLU A 44 8.91 21.51 71.31
C GLU A 44 10.17 22.37 71.51
N ASP A 45 11.29 21.97 70.92
CA ASP A 45 12.56 22.70 70.99
C ASP A 45 12.75 23.67 69.81
N GLU A 46 13.58 24.70 70.04
CA GLU A 46 13.82 25.76 69.06
C GLU A 46 14.53 25.24 67.80
N VAL A 47 15.31 24.16 67.89
CA VAL A 47 16.00 23.57 66.73
C VAL A 47 14.99 22.88 65.82
N SER A 48 14.09 22.07 66.38
CA SER A 48 12.99 21.43 65.64
C SER A 48 12.07 22.46 64.97
N ALA A 49 11.74 23.55 65.67
CA ALA A 49 10.95 24.64 65.11
C ALA A 49 11.69 25.37 63.97
N ALA A 50 12.99 25.65 64.13
CA ALA A 50 13.80 26.28 63.10
C ALA A 50 13.97 25.41 61.85
N VAL A 51 14.14 24.09 62.02
CA VAL A 51 14.22 23.14 60.90
C VAL A 51 12.91 23.06 60.13
N ALA A 52 11.76 22.99 60.82
CA ALA A 52 10.45 23.01 60.18
C ALA A 52 10.22 24.31 59.37
N ALA A 53 10.59 25.47 59.94
CA ALA A 53 10.50 26.75 59.25
C ALA A 53 11.43 26.84 58.02
N LEU A 54 12.64 26.28 58.08
CA LEU A 54 13.56 26.20 56.95
C LEU A 54 12.96 25.41 55.79
N PHE A 55 12.39 24.23 56.06
CA PHE A 55 11.73 23.42 55.03
C PHE A 55 10.49 24.10 54.45
N GLY A 56 9.67 24.76 55.28
CA GLY A 56 8.51 25.52 54.82
C GLY A 56 8.89 26.68 53.89
N SER A 57 9.97 27.40 54.21
CA SER A 57 10.53 28.46 53.35
C SER A 57 11.07 27.90 52.02
N HIS A 58 11.79 26.78 52.07
CA HIS A 58 12.28 26.11 50.87
C HIS A 58 11.13 25.64 49.97
N ALA A 59 10.06 25.08 50.55
CA ALA A 59 8.87 24.65 49.82
C ALA A 59 8.17 25.83 49.12
N GLN A 60 8.06 26.99 49.78
CA GLN A 60 7.50 28.20 49.16
C GLN A 60 8.35 28.69 47.98
N ASN A 61 9.68 28.71 48.12
CA ASN A 61 10.59 29.06 47.03
C ASN A 61 10.48 28.08 45.86
N TYR A 62 10.34 26.79 46.14
CA TYR A 62 10.07 25.77 45.11
C TYR A 62 8.76 26.04 44.36
N GLN A 63 7.67 26.39 45.05
CA GLN A 63 6.39 26.71 44.38
C GLN A 63 6.51 27.92 43.44
N VAL A 64 7.23 28.96 43.86
CA VAL A 64 7.50 30.14 43.02
C VAL A 64 8.28 29.73 41.77
N LEU A 65 9.34 28.94 41.92
CA LEU A 65 10.14 28.46 40.77
C LEU A 65 9.34 27.53 39.86
N SER A 66 8.52 26.63 40.43
CA SER A 66 7.68 25.70 39.68
C SER A 66 6.68 26.45 38.80
N SER A 67 6.09 27.53 39.31
CA SER A 67 5.19 28.38 38.50
C SER A 67 5.89 29.05 37.31
N GLN A 68 7.13 29.49 37.48
CA GLN A 68 7.94 30.07 36.40
C GLN A 68 8.34 29.02 35.37
N ALA A 69 8.72 27.83 35.83
CA ALA A 69 9.05 26.70 34.97
C ALA A 69 7.83 26.24 34.15
N ALA A 70 6.64 26.20 34.75
CA ALA A 70 5.40 25.90 34.03
C ALA A 70 5.13 26.92 32.92
N ALA A 71 5.23 28.22 33.21
CA ALA A 71 5.03 29.27 32.19
C ALA A 71 6.07 29.21 31.06
N PHE A 72 7.32 28.85 31.36
CA PHE A 72 8.34 28.61 30.34
C PHE A 72 8.00 27.40 29.48
N HIS A 73 7.59 26.29 30.12
CA HIS A 73 7.21 25.05 29.45
C HIS A 73 6.03 25.25 28.50
N ASP A 74 5.01 26.01 28.91
CA ASP A 74 3.86 26.32 28.06
C ASP A 74 4.29 27.07 26.78
N ARG A 75 5.16 28.08 26.91
CA ARG A 75 5.71 28.82 25.76
C ARG A 75 6.57 27.92 24.87
N PHE A 76 7.33 27.00 25.45
CA PHE A 76 8.12 26.03 24.68
C PHE A 76 7.22 25.11 23.85
N VAL A 77 6.16 24.57 24.45
CA VAL A 77 5.19 23.70 23.76
C VAL A 77 4.45 24.47 22.67
N GLU A 78 4.05 25.73 22.92
CA GLU A 78 3.42 26.59 21.92
C GLU A 78 4.35 26.88 20.74
N ALA A 79 5.61 27.24 21.00
CA ALA A 79 6.61 27.46 19.97
C ALA A 79 6.82 26.18 19.11
N LEU A 80 6.84 25.00 19.74
CA LEU A 80 6.98 23.73 19.04
C LEU A 80 5.80 23.46 18.11
N ARG A 81 4.55 23.67 18.57
CA ARG A 81 3.34 23.55 17.74
C ARG A 81 3.36 24.51 16.56
N ASN A 82 3.72 25.76 16.80
CA ASN A 82 3.78 26.78 15.75
C ASN A 82 4.83 26.42 14.70
N SER A 83 6.01 25.93 15.11
CA SER A 83 7.06 25.51 14.18
C SER A 83 6.60 24.36 13.25
N ALA A 84 5.88 23.37 13.78
CA ALA A 84 5.30 22.29 12.98
C ALA A 84 4.32 22.82 11.92
N GLY A 85 3.48 23.81 12.29
CA GLY A 85 2.57 24.49 11.36
C GLY A 85 3.29 25.21 10.23
N TRP A 86 4.39 25.92 10.51
CA TRP A 86 5.18 26.61 9.49
C TRP A 86 5.82 25.64 8.49
N TYR A 87 6.35 24.49 8.95
CA TYR A 87 6.91 23.48 8.06
C TYR A 87 5.83 22.85 7.17
N ALA A 88 4.65 22.51 7.72
CA ALA A 88 3.53 22.00 6.94
C ALA A 88 3.01 23.01 5.91
N ALA A 89 2.94 24.30 6.27
CA ALA A 89 2.54 25.36 5.36
C ALA A 89 3.55 25.57 4.21
N ALA A 90 4.85 25.44 4.50
CA ALA A 90 5.90 25.52 3.48
C ALA A 90 5.82 24.34 2.49
N GLU A 91 5.54 23.11 2.95
CA GLU A 91 5.30 21.97 2.07
C GLU A 91 4.08 22.20 1.17
N ALA A 92 2.96 22.67 1.73
CA ALA A 92 1.75 22.97 0.97
C ALA A 92 1.96 24.07 -0.08
N ALA A 93 2.68 25.14 0.28
CA ALA A 93 3.00 26.24 -0.64
C ALA A 93 3.89 25.81 -1.81
N ASN A 94 4.73 24.79 -1.63
CA ASN A 94 5.58 24.26 -2.70
C ASN A 94 4.88 23.19 -3.56
N ALA A 95 3.95 22.42 -2.99
CA ALA A 95 3.19 21.40 -3.75
C ALA A 95 2.09 22.02 -4.64
N ASN A 96 1.41 23.06 -4.17
CA ASN A 96 0.24 23.63 -4.84
C ASN A 96 0.53 24.21 -6.26
N PRO A 97 1.62 24.97 -6.49
CA PRO A 97 1.97 25.47 -7.83
C PRO A 97 2.27 24.35 -8.83
N LEU A 98 2.86 23.24 -8.37
CA LEU A 98 3.16 22.08 -9.23
C LEU A 98 1.89 21.36 -9.68
N GLN A 99 0.91 21.22 -8.78
CA GLN A 99 -0.39 20.64 -9.14
C GLN A 99 -1.13 21.52 -10.15
N CYS A 100 -1.16 22.84 -9.92
CA CYS A 100 -1.80 23.78 -10.85
C CYS A 100 -1.17 23.73 -12.25
N LEU A 101 0.16 23.62 -12.32
CA LEU A 101 0.88 23.46 -13.58
C LEU A 101 0.55 22.13 -14.27
N LEU A 102 0.51 21.02 -13.53
CA LEU A 102 0.12 19.71 -14.08
C LEU A 102 -1.31 19.72 -14.60
N ASP A 103 -2.24 20.34 -13.88
CA ASP A 103 -3.63 20.49 -14.30
C ASP A 103 -3.72 21.33 -15.59
N ALA A 104 -2.96 22.42 -15.68
CA ALA A 104 -2.90 23.24 -16.89
C ALA A 104 -2.31 22.49 -18.10
N ILE A 105 -1.28 21.66 -17.90
CA ILE A 105 -0.68 20.81 -18.95
C ILE A 105 -1.67 19.73 -19.41
N ASN A 106 -2.42 19.14 -18.47
CA ASN A 106 -3.35 18.05 -18.76
C ASN A 106 -4.72 18.52 -19.27
N ALA A 107 -5.14 19.76 -18.98
CA ALA A 107 -6.46 20.26 -19.32
C ALA A 107 -6.83 20.11 -20.81
N PRO A 108 -5.95 20.41 -21.79
CA PRO A 108 -6.29 20.25 -23.19
C PRO A 108 -6.59 18.80 -23.57
N THR A 109 -5.75 17.84 -23.18
CA THR A 109 -5.97 16.42 -23.53
C THR A 109 -7.06 15.78 -22.70
N GLN A 110 -7.24 16.19 -21.45
CA GLN A 110 -8.34 15.73 -20.63
C GLN A 110 -9.69 16.14 -21.24
N THR A 111 -9.76 17.37 -21.77
CA THR A 111 -10.97 17.88 -22.44
C THR A 111 -11.21 17.22 -23.79
N LEU A 112 -10.17 17.04 -24.59
CA LEU A 112 -10.30 16.54 -25.96
C LEU A 112 -10.37 15.01 -26.07
N LEU A 113 -9.66 14.31 -25.19
CA LEU A 113 -9.41 12.87 -25.27
C LEU A 113 -9.85 12.10 -24.02
N GLY A 114 -10.38 12.79 -23.00
CA GLY A 114 -10.80 12.19 -21.74
C GLY A 114 -9.65 11.60 -20.91
N ARG A 115 -8.40 11.93 -21.26
CA ARG A 115 -7.19 11.35 -20.65
C ARG A 115 -6.11 12.42 -20.44
N PRO A 116 -5.37 12.36 -19.32
CA PRO A 116 -4.29 13.31 -19.06
C PRO A 116 -3.15 13.06 -20.05
N LEU A 117 -2.36 14.10 -20.33
CA LEU A 117 -1.15 13.97 -21.13
C LEU A 117 -0.06 13.29 -20.29
N ILE A 118 0.05 13.69 -19.03
CA ILE A 118 1.02 13.21 -18.05
C ILE A 118 0.30 12.90 -16.74
N GLY A 119 0.53 11.72 -16.18
CA GLY A 119 0.01 11.35 -14.87
C GLY A 119 -0.35 9.87 -14.80
N ASN A 120 -0.31 9.30 -13.60
CA ASN A 120 -0.72 7.92 -13.42
C ASN A 120 -2.24 7.79 -13.51
N GLY A 121 -2.70 6.63 -13.93
CA GLY A 121 -4.11 6.26 -13.87
C GLY A 121 -4.55 6.06 -12.42
N ALA A 122 -5.80 6.42 -12.14
CA ALA A 122 -6.37 6.26 -10.80
C ALA A 122 -6.58 4.78 -10.47
N ASP A 123 -6.20 4.36 -9.27
CA ASP A 123 -6.50 3.02 -8.77
C ASP A 123 -8.00 2.82 -8.62
N ALA A 124 -8.47 1.60 -8.86
CA ALA A 124 -9.85 1.26 -8.64
C ALA A 124 -10.16 1.13 -7.13
N VAL A 125 -11.15 1.89 -6.68
CA VAL A 125 -11.60 1.92 -5.27
C VAL A 125 -12.84 1.08 -5.01
N SER A 126 -13.47 0.54 -6.06
CA SER A 126 -14.70 -0.24 -5.96
C SER A 126 -14.72 -1.41 -6.94
N PRO A 127 -15.52 -2.46 -6.67
CA PRO A 127 -15.83 -3.47 -7.66
C PRO A 127 -16.40 -2.86 -8.96
N GLY A 128 -16.22 -3.56 -10.08
CA GLY A 128 -16.87 -3.22 -11.36
C GLY A 128 -16.18 -2.16 -12.20
N ARG A 129 -15.24 -1.37 -11.66
CA ARG A 129 -14.39 -0.46 -12.45
C ARG A 129 -12.93 -0.87 -12.36
N GLY A 130 -12.27 -1.01 -13.50
CA GLY A 130 -10.82 -1.26 -13.56
C GLY A 130 -10.02 -0.05 -13.11
N GLY A 131 -8.72 -0.26 -12.90
CA GLY A 131 -7.77 0.84 -12.76
C GLY A 131 -7.83 1.75 -14.00
N GLY A 132 -7.74 3.06 -13.79
CA GLY A 132 -7.73 4.03 -14.87
C GLY A 132 -6.46 3.91 -15.72
N ASP A 133 -6.56 4.27 -16.99
CA ASP A 133 -5.38 4.34 -17.85
C ASP A 133 -4.46 5.51 -17.42
N GLY A 134 -3.16 5.30 -17.55
CA GLY A 134 -2.15 6.34 -17.40
C GLY A 134 -2.22 7.39 -18.52
N GLY A 135 -1.47 8.48 -18.33
CA GLY A 135 -1.37 9.59 -19.24
C GLY A 135 -0.84 9.18 -20.61
N LEU A 136 -1.20 9.95 -21.64
CA LEU A 136 -0.91 9.63 -23.03
C LEU A 136 0.59 9.57 -23.32
N LEU A 137 1.39 10.46 -22.76
CA LEU A 137 2.85 10.49 -22.96
C LEU A 137 3.60 9.82 -21.82
N TYR A 138 3.21 10.10 -20.58
CA TYR A 138 3.90 9.59 -19.42
C TYR A 138 2.92 9.26 -18.30
N GLY A 139 2.99 8.04 -17.79
CA GLY A 139 2.20 7.64 -16.65
C GLY A 139 1.94 6.14 -16.61
N ASN A 140 1.99 5.58 -15.41
CA ASN A 140 1.64 4.19 -15.17
C ASN A 140 0.12 4.04 -15.15
N GLY A 141 -0.39 2.86 -15.51
CA GLY A 141 -1.78 2.52 -15.30
C GLY A 141 -2.11 2.31 -13.82
N GLY A 142 -3.34 2.63 -13.41
CA GLY A 142 -3.82 2.41 -12.05
C GLY A 142 -4.03 0.93 -11.73
N ALA A 143 -3.88 0.54 -10.47
CA ALA A 143 -4.16 -0.81 -10.02
C ALA A 143 -5.66 -1.13 -10.08
N GLY A 144 -5.97 -2.40 -10.37
CA GLY A 144 -7.30 -2.96 -10.25
C GLY A 144 -7.70 -3.20 -8.80
N TYR A 145 -9.01 -3.21 -8.56
CA TYR A 145 -9.62 -3.41 -7.25
C TYR A 145 -9.55 -4.88 -6.86
N THR A 146 -9.03 -5.13 -5.67
CA THR A 146 -9.01 -6.47 -5.08
C THR A 146 -10.28 -6.70 -4.29
N SER A 147 -11.07 -7.69 -4.72
CA SER A 147 -12.31 -8.07 -4.07
C SER A 147 -12.07 -9.06 -2.93
N THR A 148 -12.74 -8.84 -1.81
CA THR A 148 -12.86 -9.83 -0.72
C THR A 148 -14.24 -10.50 -0.71
N THR A 149 -15.17 -10.04 -1.54
CA THR A 149 -16.54 -10.59 -1.61
C THR A 149 -16.57 -11.86 -2.46
N ALA A 150 -17.12 -12.94 -1.90
CA ALA A 150 -17.28 -14.20 -2.61
C ALA A 150 -18.07 -14.03 -3.91
N GLY A 151 -17.61 -14.67 -4.99
CA GLY A 151 -18.19 -14.59 -6.32
C GLY A 151 -17.88 -13.28 -7.09
N VAL A 152 -17.20 -12.31 -6.47
CA VAL A 152 -16.86 -11.04 -7.12
C VAL A 152 -15.40 -11.06 -7.58
N ALA A 153 -15.20 -10.97 -8.89
CA ALA A 153 -13.88 -10.96 -9.52
C ALA A 153 -13.09 -9.68 -9.19
N GLY A 154 -11.77 -9.79 -9.24
CA GLY A 154 -10.89 -8.63 -9.19
C GLY A 154 -11.00 -7.82 -10.49
N THR A 155 -10.80 -6.51 -10.40
CA THR A 155 -10.87 -5.66 -11.61
C THR A 155 -9.52 -5.57 -12.31
N ARG A 156 -9.54 -5.29 -13.62
CA ARG A 156 -8.32 -5.16 -14.43
C ARG A 156 -7.49 -3.95 -14.00
N GLY A 157 -6.17 -4.04 -14.09
CA GLY A 157 -5.30 -2.88 -14.05
C GLY A 157 -5.41 -2.00 -15.31
N GLY A 158 -5.19 -0.70 -15.15
CA GLY A 158 -5.20 0.27 -16.24
C GLY A 158 -3.97 0.16 -17.13
N ASN A 159 -4.06 0.60 -18.38
CA ASN A 159 -2.93 0.56 -19.30
C ASN A 159 -2.09 1.83 -19.18
N ALA A 160 -0.80 1.77 -19.51
CA ALA A 160 0.01 2.97 -19.72
C ALA A 160 -0.21 3.57 -21.13
N GLY A 161 0.28 4.81 -21.33
CA GLY A 161 0.28 5.48 -22.64
C GLY A 161 1.53 5.17 -23.46
N LEU A 162 2.33 6.19 -23.78
CA LEU A 162 3.58 6.05 -24.51
C LEU A 162 4.70 5.49 -23.62
N ILE A 163 4.90 6.10 -22.45
CA ILE A 163 5.90 5.68 -21.45
C ILE A 163 5.19 5.43 -20.12
N GLY A 164 5.39 4.24 -19.55
CA GLY A 164 4.86 3.87 -18.24
C GLY A 164 4.58 2.38 -18.11
N ALA A 165 4.53 1.88 -16.89
CA ALA A 165 4.15 0.50 -16.62
C ALA A 165 2.63 0.32 -16.57
N GLY A 166 2.15 -0.83 -17.00
CA GLY A 166 0.75 -1.21 -16.83
C GLY A 166 0.40 -1.41 -15.35
N GLY A 167 -0.84 -1.10 -14.99
CA GLY A 167 -1.35 -1.30 -13.63
C GLY A 167 -1.51 -2.77 -13.30
N ARG A 168 -1.33 -3.15 -12.04
CA ARG A 168 -1.56 -4.53 -11.58
C ARG A 168 -3.06 -4.85 -11.57
N GLY A 169 -3.45 -6.06 -11.96
CA GLY A 169 -4.81 -6.55 -11.78
C GLY A 169 -5.16 -6.81 -10.30
N GLY A 170 -6.40 -6.56 -9.91
CA GLY A 170 -6.88 -6.80 -8.55
C GLY A 170 -7.17 -8.28 -8.28
N GLY A 171 -7.05 -8.73 -7.03
CA GLY A 171 -7.40 -10.11 -6.67
C GLY A 171 -8.91 -10.38 -6.68
N GLY A 172 -9.30 -11.62 -6.98
CA GLY A 172 -10.69 -12.08 -6.90
C GLY A 172 -11.08 -12.53 -5.51
N GLY A 173 -12.34 -12.32 -5.13
CA GLY A 173 -12.90 -12.93 -3.92
C GLY A 173 -13.13 -14.44 -4.10
N ALA A 174 -13.42 -15.16 -3.02
CA ALA A 174 -13.59 -16.63 -3.06
C ALA A 174 -14.54 -17.07 -4.19
N GLY A 175 -14.13 -18.06 -4.99
CA GLY A 175 -14.86 -18.55 -6.16
C GLY A 175 -14.80 -17.64 -7.39
N ALA A 176 -14.03 -16.55 -7.36
CA ALA A 176 -13.94 -15.59 -8.46
C ALA A 176 -12.51 -15.33 -8.93
N MET A 177 -12.39 -15.06 -10.23
CA MET A 177 -11.09 -14.89 -10.89
C MET A 177 -10.37 -13.61 -10.47
N GLY A 178 -9.04 -13.64 -10.55
CA GLY A 178 -8.22 -12.44 -10.48
C GLY A 178 -8.36 -11.56 -11.73
N GLY A 179 -8.22 -10.26 -11.56
CA GLY A 179 -8.24 -9.29 -12.65
C GLY A 179 -6.96 -9.33 -13.48
N GLY A 180 -7.05 -9.06 -14.78
CA GLY A 180 -5.87 -9.00 -15.64
C GLY A 180 -4.98 -7.78 -15.34
N GLY A 181 -3.69 -7.91 -15.60
CA GLY A 181 -2.76 -6.78 -15.62
C GLY A 181 -3.03 -5.83 -16.79
N GLY A 182 -2.69 -4.56 -16.61
CA GLY A 182 -2.72 -3.55 -17.66
C GLY A 182 -1.52 -3.65 -18.58
N ASN A 183 -1.64 -3.17 -19.82
CA ASN A 183 -0.52 -3.15 -20.76
C ASN A 183 0.48 -2.05 -20.38
N GLY A 184 1.77 -2.33 -20.58
CA GLY A 184 2.85 -1.36 -20.51
C GLY A 184 2.81 -0.36 -21.67
N GLY A 185 3.66 0.66 -21.55
CA GLY A 185 3.72 1.77 -22.49
C GLY A 185 4.10 1.32 -23.89
N TRP A 186 3.58 2.02 -24.91
CA TRP A 186 3.86 1.70 -26.30
C TRP A 186 5.36 1.73 -26.61
N LEU A 187 6.06 2.77 -26.16
CA LEU A 187 7.50 2.93 -26.37
C LEU A 187 8.30 2.24 -25.28
N TYR A 188 7.97 2.53 -24.02
CA TYR A 188 8.72 2.04 -22.88
C TYR A 188 7.82 1.74 -21.69
N GLY A 189 7.90 0.52 -21.18
CA GLY A 189 7.32 0.14 -19.92
C GLY A 189 6.86 -1.31 -19.87
N ALA A 190 6.96 -1.89 -18.68
CA ALA A 190 6.55 -3.25 -18.43
C ALA A 190 5.02 -3.40 -18.36
N GLY A 191 4.52 -4.58 -18.73
CA GLY A 191 3.14 -4.96 -18.47
C GLY A 191 2.88 -5.13 -16.97
N GLY A 192 1.66 -4.82 -16.52
CA GLY A 192 1.25 -5.02 -15.14
C GLY A 192 1.02 -6.49 -14.82
N ASN A 193 1.27 -6.90 -13.57
CA ASN A 193 1.01 -8.28 -13.16
C ASN A 193 -0.50 -8.56 -13.08
N GLY A 194 -0.90 -9.80 -13.32
CA GLY A 194 -2.24 -10.29 -13.05
C GLY A 194 -2.54 -10.35 -11.55
N GLY A 195 -3.82 -10.21 -11.21
CA GLY A 195 -4.35 -10.37 -9.87
C GLY A 195 -4.48 -11.83 -9.49
N GLN A 196 -4.38 -12.14 -8.19
CA GLN A 196 -4.56 -13.50 -7.69
C GLN A 196 -6.03 -13.94 -7.80
N GLY A 197 -6.28 -15.21 -8.10
CA GLY A 197 -7.63 -15.80 -8.03
C GLY A 197 -8.07 -16.01 -6.59
N GLY A 198 -9.37 -15.87 -6.31
CA GLY A 198 -9.93 -16.32 -5.04
C GLY A 198 -9.97 -17.84 -4.96
N ALA A 199 -10.23 -18.38 -3.77
CA ALA A 199 -10.28 -19.83 -3.57
C ALA A 199 -11.16 -20.55 -4.61
N GLY A 200 -10.65 -21.61 -5.23
CA GLY A 200 -11.30 -22.38 -6.30
C GLY A 200 -11.32 -21.68 -7.66
N ALA A 201 -10.62 -20.55 -7.83
CA ALA A 201 -10.64 -19.77 -9.06
C ALA A 201 -9.24 -19.46 -9.62
N MET A 202 -9.20 -19.16 -10.91
CA MET A 202 -7.97 -18.87 -11.65
C MET A 202 -7.43 -17.47 -11.33
N GLY A 203 -6.11 -17.31 -11.42
CA GLY A 203 -5.46 -16.00 -11.42
C GLY A 203 -5.68 -15.25 -12.73
N GLY A 204 -5.53 -13.92 -12.68
CA GLY A 204 -5.63 -13.06 -13.85
C GLY A 204 -4.39 -13.14 -14.73
N ALA A 205 -4.54 -12.93 -16.04
CA ALA A 205 -3.39 -12.85 -16.94
C ALA A 205 -2.51 -11.61 -16.65
N GLY A 206 -1.22 -11.71 -16.96
CA GLY A 206 -0.33 -10.56 -16.97
C GLY A 206 -0.59 -9.65 -18.18
N GLY A 207 -0.22 -8.38 -18.06
CA GLY A 207 -0.31 -7.41 -19.15
C GLY A 207 0.87 -7.49 -20.10
N ASN A 208 0.71 -7.02 -21.33
CA ASN A 208 1.78 -7.07 -22.33
C ASN A 208 2.74 -5.88 -22.19
N ALA A 209 3.98 -6.04 -22.64
CA ALA A 209 4.85 -4.93 -23.01
C ALA A 209 4.90 -4.81 -24.54
N LEU A 210 5.18 -3.61 -25.05
CA LEU A 210 5.10 -3.32 -26.49
C LEU A 210 6.49 -3.23 -27.13
N LEU A 211 7.12 -2.04 -27.19
CA LEU A 211 8.42 -1.89 -27.85
C LEU A 211 9.62 -2.15 -26.93
N ILE A 212 9.65 -1.54 -25.75
CA ILE A 212 10.74 -1.72 -24.77
C ILE A 212 10.14 -2.03 -23.41
N GLY A 213 10.43 -3.22 -22.89
CA GLY A 213 9.96 -3.67 -21.59
C GLY A 213 9.55 -5.14 -21.59
N ASN A 214 9.30 -5.65 -20.40
CA ASN A 214 8.92 -7.04 -20.18
C ASN A 214 7.42 -7.13 -19.89
N GLY A 215 6.76 -8.15 -20.42
CA GLY A 215 5.37 -8.42 -20.04
C GLY A 215 5.22 -8.73 -18.55
N GLY A 216 4.04 -8.44 -18.01
CA GLY A 216 3.71 -8.72 -16.62
C GLY A 216 3.48 -10.21 -16.38
N ALA A 217 3.74 -10.65 -15.16
CA ALA A 217 3.44 -12.03 -14.77
C ALA A 217 1.94 -12.24 -14.56
N GLY A 218 1.44 -13.41 -14.94
CA GLY A 218 0.10 -13.85 -14.53
C GLY A 218 -0.02 -14.00 -13.02
N GLY A 219 -1.22 -13.82 -12.51
CA GLY A 219 -1.56 -14.04 -11.11
C GLY A 219 -1.66 -15.52 -10.79
N ALA A 220 -1.39 -15.87 -9.52
CA ALA A 220 -1.61 -17.21 -9.03
C ALA A 220 -3.11 -17.55 -8.94
N GLY A 221 -3.46 -18.80 -9.21
CA GLY A 221 -4.78 -19.33 -8.83
C GLY A 221 -4.98 -19.33 -7.32
N GLY A 222 -6.24 -19.36 -6.89
CA GLY A 222 -6.57 -19.46 -5.47
C GLY A 222 -6.56 -20.90 -4.96
N ASP A 223 -6.40 -21.04 -3.65
CA ASP A 223 -6.44 -22.33 -2.95
C ASP A 223 -7.73 -23.10 -3.26
N GLY A 224 -7.70 -24.44 -3.23
CA GLY A 224 -8.89 -25.25 -3.51
C GLY A 224 -10.02 -24.97 -2.53
N ALA A 225 -11.27 -25.14 -2.97
CA ALA A 225 -12.41 -25.10 -2.06
C ALA A 225 -12.27 -26.20 -0.99
N SER A 226 -12.72 -25.94 0.23
CA SER A 226 -12.75 -26.94 1.31
C SER A 226 -13.52 -28.18 0.82
N GLY A 227 -12.85 -29.33 0.76
CA GLY A 227 -13.46 -30.57 0.29
C GLY A 227 -14.65 -30.98 1.15
N ALA A 228 -15.66 -31.62 0.54
CA ALA A 228 -16.70 -32.31 1.29
C ALA A 228 -16.08 -33.41 2.16
N ALA A 229 -16.71 -33.76 3.29
CA ALA A 229 -16.26 -34.87 4.11
C ALA A 229 -16.13 -36.14 3.25
N GLY A 230 -14.93 -36.75 3.26
CA GLY A 230 -14.59 -37.83 2.32
C GLY A 230 -15.52 -39.03 2.44
N VAL A 231 -16.15 -39.40 1.32
CA VAL A 231 -16.65 -40.77 1.11
C VAL A 231 -15.53 -41.58 0.46
N ASN A 232 -15.29 -42.78 0.99
CA ASN A 232 -14.17 -43.64 0.60
C ASN A 232 -14.18 -43.90 -0.92
N PRO A 233 -13.15 -43.48 -1.70
CA PRO A 233 -13.16 -43.65 -3.14
C PRO A 233 -12.93 -45.11 -3.50
N THR A 234 -13.87 -45.71 -4.25
CA THR A 234 -13.77 -47.10 -4.72
C THR A 234 -12.80 -47.31 -5.88
N GLN A 235 -12.21 -46.24 -6.44
CA GLN A 235 -11.26 -46.35 -7.54
C GLN A 235 -10.16 -45.29 -7.43
N HIS A 236 -8.93 -45.76 -7.23
CA HIS A 236 -7.72 -45.01 -7.53
C HIS A 236 -7.68 -44.83 -9.05
N VAL A 237 -8.14 -43.68 -9.55
CA VAL A 237 -8.01 -43.36 -10.96
C VAL A 237 -6.55 -42.96 -11.20
N THR A 238 -5.80 -43.80 -11.90
CA THR A 238 -4.52 -43.46 -12.52
C THR A 238 -4.79 -42.56 -13.73
N GLN A 239 -5.07 -41.28 -13.50
CA GLN A 239 -5.18 -40.27 -14.56
C GLN A 239 -4.05 -39.24 -14.40
N PRO A 240 -3.44 -38.76 -15.50
CA PRO A 240 -2.26 -37.90 -15.43
C PRO A 240 -2.54 -36.58 -14.73
N ASP A 241 -1.50 -36.08 -14.04
CA ASP A 241 -1.49 -34.80 -13.35
C ASP A 241 -1.80 -33.64 -14.29
N ALA A 242 -2.26 -32.52 -13.70
CA ALA A 242 -2.43 -31.27 -14.44
C ALA A 242 -1.12 -30.84 -15.12
N THR A 243 -1.19 -30.47 -16.39
CA THR A 243 -0.02 -30.11 -17.20
C THR A 243 0.14 -28.60 -17.34
N PRO A 244 1.39 -28.09 -17.41
CA PRO A 244 1.66 -26.71 -17.74
C PRO A 244 1.15 -26.33 -19.14
N GLY A 245 0.80 -25.06 -19.33
CA GLY A 245 0.45 -24.53 -20.64
C GLY A 245 1.61 -24.59 -21.64
N GLY A 246 1.29 -24.57 -22.93
CA GLY A 246 2.30 -24.51 -24.00
C GLY A 246 2.97 -23.14 -24.08
N ALA A 247 4.29 -23.08 -24.27
CA ALA A 247 5.03 -21.83 -24.45
C ALA A 247 4.51 -21.02 -25.65
N GLY A 248 4.58 -19.70 -25.56
CA GLY A 248 4.29 -18.81 -26.69
C GLY A 248 5.22 -19.05 -27.88
N SER A 249 4.82 -18.60 -29.08
CA SER A 249 5.64 -18.73 -30.29
C SER A 249 6.36 -17.42 -30.63
N PRO A 250 7.71 -17.43 -30.70
CA PRO A 250 8.49 -16.24 -31.09
C PRO A 250 8.31 -15.85 -32.56
N LEU A 251 7.85 -16.80 -33.39
CA LEU A 251 7.63 -16.58 -34.82
C LEU A 251 6.28 -15.89 -35.13
N THR A 252 5.28 -16.08 -34.25
CA THR A 252 3.91 -15.57 -34.44
C THR A 252 3.48 -14.57 -33.36
N GLY A 253 4.32 -14.28 -32.37
CA GLY A 253 4.01 -13.36 -31.27
C GLY A 253 2.89 -13.84 -30.33
N THR A 254 2.59 -15.14 -30.30
CA THR A 254 1.49 -15.67 -29.50
C THR A 254 1.87 -15.73 -28.03
N GLY A 255 0.92 -15.39 -27.15
CA GLY A 255 1.08 -15.51 -25.71
C GLY A 255 1.19 -16.95 -25.23
N GLY A 256 1.61 -17.12 -23.97
CA GLY A 256 1.68 -18.42 -23.33
C GLY A 256 0.30 -19.06 -23.16
N GLY A 257 0.22 -20.37 -23.34
CA GLY A 257 -0.99 -21.15 -23.13
C GLY A 257 -1.37 -21.24 -21.66
N ALA A 258 -2.66 -21.44 -21.39
CA ALA A 258 -3.14 -21.69 -20.03
C ALA A 258 -2.74 -23.10 -19.55
N GLY A 259 -2.45 -23.26 -18.25
CA GLY A 259 -2.29 -24.57 -17.63
C GLY A 259 -3.62 -25.32 -17.50
N THR A 260 -3.61 -26.65 -17.47
CA THR A 260 -4.85 -27.44 -17.36
C THR A 260 -5.39 -27.44 -15.94
N ASN A 261 -6.70 -27.67 -15.79
CA ASN A 261 -7.31 -27.81 -14.45
C ASN A 261 -6.85 -29.12 -13.78
N GLY A 262 -6.73 -29.11 -12.45
CA GLY A 262 -6.52 -30.30 -11.62
C GLY A 262 -7.83 -31.07 -11.37
N ILE A 263 -7.71 -32.36 -11.06
CA ILE A 263 -8.81 -33.19 -10.53
C ILE A 263 -8.83 -33.14 -9.00
N ALA A 264 -9.86 -33.71 -8.33
CA ALA A 264 -9.98 -33.69 -6.87
C ALA A 264 -8.68 -34.05 -6.16
N GLY A 265 -8.20 -33.15 -5.29
CA GLY A 265 -6.92 -33.26 -4.58
C GLY A 265 -5.65 -32.87 -5.35
N GLN A 266 -5.74 -32.48 -6.63
CA GLN A 266 -4.60 -32.05 -7.44
C GLN A 266 -4.59 -30.54 -7.71
N THR A 267 -3.39 -29.95 -7.63
CA THR A 267 -3.16 -28.56 -8.04
C THR A 267 -3.37 -28.35 -9.53
N GLY A 268 -3.86 -27.16 -9.92
CA GLY A 268 -3.94 -26.76 -11.32
C GLY A 268 -2.56 -26.57 -11.97
N GLY A 269 -2.47 -26.80 -13.27
CA GLY A 269 -1.23 -26.62 -14.05
C GLY A 269 -0.83 -25.15 -14.16
N ALA A 270 0.47 -24.86 -14.21
CA ALA A 270 0.95 -23.48 -14.40
C ALA A 270 0.69 -22.97 -15.83
N GLY A 271 0.37 -21.68 -15.96
CA GLY A 271 0.35 -20.97 -17.24
C GLY A 271 1.75 -20.79 -17.80
N ALA A 272 1.88 -20.80 -19.12
CA ALA A 272 3.16 -20.70 -19.79
C ALA A 272 3.65 -19.26 -19.95
N ALA A 273 4.96 -19.08 -20.11
CA ALA A 273 5.50 -17.79 -20.51
C ALA A 273 5.06 -17.40 -21.93
N GLY A 274 4.81 -16.12 -22.15
CA GLY A 274 4.65 -15.52 -23.47
C GLY A 274 5.97 -15.46 -24.23
N ALA A 275 5.92 -15.39 -25.56
CA ALA A 275 7.11 -15.37 -26.39
C ALA A 275 7.69 -13.96 -26.59
N THR A 276 9.02 -13.91 -26.71
CA THR A 276 9.81 -12.81 -27.27
C THR A 276 9.70 -12.79 -28.79
N GLY A 277 9.22 -11.72 -29.41
CA GLY A 277 8.98 -11.65 -30.86
C GLY A 277 9.41 -10.34 -31.51
N ILE A 278 9.72 -10.39 -32.81
CA ILE A 278 10.22 -9.26 -33.65
C ILE A 278 9.19 -8.11 -33.77
N GLY A 279 7.93 -8.35 -33.39
CA GLY A 279 6.83 -7.36 -33.40
C GLY A 279 6.26 -7.01 -32.03
N GLY A 280 6.93 -7.39 -30.92
CA GLY A 280 6.48 -7.21 -29.54
C GLY A 280 6.36 -8.51 -28.74
N GLY A 281 6.34 -8.41 -27.40
CA GLY A 281 6.25 -9.56 -26.49
C GLY A 281 4.81 -10.06 -26.29
N GLY A 282 4.59 -11.38 -26.44
CA GLY A 282 3.28 -12.01 -26.21
C GLY A 282 2.94 -12.11 -24.72
N GLY A 283 1.67 -12.05 -24.32
CA GLY A 283 1.25 -12.15 -22.92
C GLY A 283 1.51 -13.52 -22.28
N GLY A 284 1.58 -13.59 -20.95
CA GLY A 284 1.70 -14.86 -20.22
C GLY A 284 0.38 -15.61 -20.12
N GLY A 285 0.43 -16.94 -20.07
CA GLY A 285 -0.75 -17.80 -19.97
C GLY A 285 -1.39 -17.78 -18.58
N ALA A 286 -2.68 -18.04 -18.46
CA ALA A 286 -3.33 -18.18 -17.16
C ALA A 286 -2.95 -19.52 -16.48
N GLY A 287 -2.90 -19.56 -15.16
CA GLY A 287 -2.81 -20.83 -14.43
C GLY A 287 -4.13 -21.59 -14.48
N GLY A 288 -4.10 -22.92 -14.51
CA GLY A 288 -5.29 -23.77 -14.47
C GLY A 288 -5.96 -23.77 -13.09
N ALA A 289 -7.25 -24.07 -13.00
CA ALA A 289 -7.94 -24.20 -11.72
C ALA A 289 -7.45 -25.46 -10.96
N GLY A 290 -7.43 -25.43 -9.64
CA GLY A 290 -7.18 -26.62 -8.83
C GLY A 290 -8.42 -27.49 -8.79
N GLY A 291 -8.25 -28.80 -8.60
CA GLY A 291 -9.41 -29.65 -8.34
C GLY A 291 -9.93 -29.48 -6.91
N ASP A 292 -11.06 -30.11 -6.60
CA ASP A 292 -11.69 -30.02 -5.28
C ASP A 292 -10.68 -30.28 -4.15
N GLY A 293 -10.52 -29.32 -3.23
CA GLY A 293 -9.55 -29.41 -2.13
C GLY A 293 -8.10 -29.04 -2.45
N ALA A 294 -7.76 -28.62 -3.68
CA ALA A 294 -6.39 -28.29 -4.07
C ALA A 294 -6.23 -26.91 -4.77
N PRO A 295 -5.08 -26.21 -4.60
CA PRO A 295 -4.87 -24.88 -5.17
C PRO A 295 -4.88 -24.82 -6.70
N GLY A 296 -5.27 -23.69 -7.27
CA GLY A 296 -5.04 -23.37 -8.67
C GLY A 296 -3.56 -23.18 -9.02
N GLY A 297 -3.24 -23.34 -10.31
CA GLY A 297 -1.90 -23.13 -10.86
C GLY A 297 -1.51 -21.66 -10.94
N ALA A 298 -0.21 -21.40 -10.95
CA ALA A 298 0.32 -20.06 -11.16
C ALA A 298 0.12 -19.60 -12.62
N GLY A 299 -0.19 -18.33 -12.87
CA GLY A 299 -0.11 -17.75 -14.21
C GLY A 299 1.34 -17.66 -14.72
N GLY A 300 1.51 -17.60 -16.03
CA GLY A 300 2.79 -17.49 -16.71
C GLY A 300 3.24 -16.05 -16.91
N ALA A 301 4.54 -15.86 -17.08
CA ALA A 301 5.16 -14.56 -17.35
C ALA A 301 4.81 -14.03 -18.75
N GLY A 302 4.62 -12.73 -18.93
CA GLY A 302 4.61 -12.14 -20.27
C GLY A 302 5.98 -12.21 -20.95
N GLY A 303 6.00 -12.13 -22.28
CA GLY A 303 7.20 -12.12 -23.11
C GLY A 303 7.84 -10.74 -23.18
N ASP A 304 9.15 -10.71 -23.42
CA ASP A 304 9.91 -9.47 -23.58
C ASP A 304 9.81 -8.92 -25.01
N ALA A 305 10.00 -7.61 -25.16
CA ALA A 305 10.21 -6.99 -26.46
C ALA A 305 11.72 -6.88 -26.73
N ASN A 306 12.23 -7.66 -27.69
CA ASN A 306 13.61 -7.51 -28.16
C ASN A 306 13.63 -6.56 -29.36
N GLY A 307 14.42 -5.48 -29.25
CA GLY A 307 14.86 -4.66 -30.37
C GLY A 307 16.07 -5.27 -31.07
#